data_AF-A0A0C9VM95-F1
#
_entry.id   AF-A0A0C9VM95-F1
#
_cell.length_a   1.000
_cell.length_b   1.000
_cell.length_c   1.000
_cell.angle_alpha   90.00
_cell.angle_beta   90.00
_cell.angle_gamma   90.00
#
_symmetry.space_group_name_H-M   'P 1'
#
loop_
_entity.id
_entity.type
_entity.pdbx_description
1 polymer ?
#
loop_
_entity_poly.entity_id
_entity_poly.type
_entity_poly.pdbx_seq_one_letter_code
_entity_poly.pdbx_strand_id
1 'polypeptide(L)'
;LLAPFLDRLITDDLHERFTSSAALRFFEDILSQLSPAQLSIPPPPSPSHYTPWEPAKYNRWRGLPEDFLKQWAHFRAPLPLMYTKVLRHICLTLWGIRCVRAIRHFKRVILRIRQFAQERRR
;
A
#
# COMPACT_ATOMS: atom_id res chain seq x y z
N LEU A 1 6.37 14.47 -2.77
CA LEU A 1 7.40 14.44 -1.71
C LEU A 1 7.24 13.23 -0.79
N LEU A 2 6.01 12.79 -0.44
CA LEU A 2 5.80 11.65 0.47
C LEU A 2 5.93 10.23 -0.16
N ALA A 3 6.34 10.12 -1.42
CA ALA A 3 6.44 8.84 -2.13
C ALA A 3 7.39 7.82 -1.45
N PRO A 4 8.64 8.16 -1.10
CA PRO A 4 9.56 7.23 -0.43
C PRO A 4 9.09 6.79 0.96
N PHE A 5 8.43 7.69 1.70
CA PHE A 5 7.84 7.37 3.00
C PHE A 5 6.79 6.26 2.87
N LEU A 6 5.85 6.45 1.94
CA LEU A 6 4.78 5.49 1.71
C LEU A 6 5.32 4.15 1.23
N ASP A 7 6.29 4.16 0.31
CA ASP A 7 6.89 2.93 -0.21
C ASP A 7 7.56 2.12 0.91
N ARG A 8 8.35 2.72 1.80
CA ARG A 8 8.96 2.00 2.94
C ARG A 8 7.97 1.54 3.99
N LEU A 9 6.85 2.24 4.18
CA LEU A 9 5.80 1.81 5.10
C LEU A 9 5.07 0.57 4.60
N ILE A 10 4.79 0.51 3.29
CA ILE A 10 3.99 -0.56 2.68
C ILE A 10 4.83 -1.67 2.03
N THR A 11 6.17 -1.60 2.11
CA THR A 11 7.06 -2.62 1.55
C THR A 11 6.76 -3.99 2.15
N ASP A 12 6.81 -5.03 1.31
CA ASP A 12 6.57 -6.42 1.69
C ASP A 12 7.78 -7.03 2.41
N ASP A 13 8.99 -6.53 2.13
CA ASP A 13 10.21 -6.88 2.86
C ASP A 13 10.24 -6.19 4.23
N LEU A 14 10.28 -7.00 5.29
CA LEU A 14 10.30 -6.54 6.66
C LEU A 14 11.63 -5.86 7.04
N HIS A 15 12.74 -6.24 6.42
CA HIS A 15 14.03 -5.61 6.68
C HIS A 15 14.11 -4.20 6.12
N GLU A 16 13.39 -3.96 5.03
CA GLU A 16 13.32 -2.67 4.37
C GLU A 16 12.21 -1.77 4.91
N ARG A 17 11.27 -2.32 5.68
CA ARG A 17 10.14 -1.57 6.22
C ARG A 17 10.57 -0.64 7.34
N PHE A 18 10.07 0.60 7.31
CA PHE A 18 10.28 1.53 8.41
C PHE A 18 9.59 1.07 9.69
N THR A 19 10.34 1.13 10.80
CA THR A 19 9.75 1.11 12.15
C THR A 19 8.99 2.41 12.39
N SER A 20 8.05 2.40 13.34
CA SER A 20 7.25 3.59 13.66
C SER A 20 8.10 4.80 14.05
N SER A 21 9.21 4.58 14.77
CA SER A 21 10.14 5.64 15.16
C SER A 21 10.94 6.19 13.98
N ALA A 22 11.41 5.33 13.07
CA ALA A 22 12.10 5.76 11.85
C ALA A 22 11.15 6.54 10.92
N ALA A 23 9.90 6.08 10.80
CA ALA A 23 8.87 6.76 10.04
C ALA A 23 8.59 8.17 10.61
N LEU A 24 8.47 8.31 11.93
CA LEU A 24 8.23 9.62 12.55
C LEU A 24 9.38 10.61 12.25
N ARG A 25 10.63 10.19 12.45
CA ARG A 25 11.81 11.03 12.17
C ARG A 25 11.88 11.45 10.72
N PHE A 26 11.59 10.54 9.79
CA PHE A 26 11.53 10.84 8.37
C PHE A 26 10.46 11.88 8.03
N PHE A 27 9.30 11.76 8.66
CA PHE A 27 8.19 12.68 8.46
C PHE A 27 8.52 14.07 8.98
N GLU A 28 9.11 14.17 10.17
CA GLU A 28 9.59 15.44 10.74
C GLU A 28 10.67 16.11 9.89
N ASP A 29 11.62 15.33 9.36
CA ASP A 29 12.67 15.83 8.46
C ASP A 29 12.06 16.42 7.18
N ILE A 30 11.14 15.70 6.53
CA ILE A 30 10.42 16.23 5.37
C ILE A 30 9.65 17.49 5.73
N LEU A 31 8.90 17.51 6.84
CA LEU A 31 8.14 18.69 7.26
C LEU A 31 9.04 19.91 7.45
N SER A 32 10.25 19.73 7.98
CA SER A 32 11.21 20.83 8.17
C SER A 32 11.71 21.45 6.86
N GLN A 33 11.69 20.68 5.77
CA GLN A 33 12.11 21.12 4.44
C GLN A 33 10.98 21.80 3.64
N LEU A 34 9.72 21.71 4.09
CA LEU A 34 8.57 22.33 3.44
C LEU A 34 8.36 23.76 3.95
N SER A 35 8.10 24.69 3.03
CA SER A 35 7.72 26.05 3.41
C SER A 35 6.26 26.12 3.88
N PRO A 36 5.89 27.07 4.75
CA PRO A 36 4.51 27.28 5.18
C PRO A 36 3.55 27.48 4.01
N ALA A 37 4.02 28.11 2.93
CA ALA A 37 3.25 28.33 1.71
C ALA A 37 2.87 27.01 1.00
N GLN A 38 3.75 26.01 1.01
CA GLN A 38 3.45 24.69 0.45
C GLN A 38 2.47 23.90 1.33
N LEU A 39 2.55 24.06 2.64
CA LEU A 39 1.62 23.46 3.61
C LEU A 39 0.22 24.06 3.54
N SER A 40 0.10 25.33 3.15
CA SER A 40 -1.18 26.01 2.98
C SER A 40 -1.92 25.69 1.68
N ILE A 41 -1.33 24.88 0.78
CA ILE A 41 -1.98 24.50 -0.48
C ILE A 41 -3.20 23.62 -0.15
N PRO A 42 -4.41 24.02 -0.59
CA PRO A 42 -5.59 23.20 -0.36
C PRO A 42 -5.46 21.86 -1.09
N PRO A 43 -5.95 20.76 -0.49
CA PRO A 43 -5.96 19.46 -1.17
C PRO A 43 -6.77 19.57 -2.47
N PRO A 44 -6.39 18.81 -3.52
CA PRO A 44 -7.16 18.79 -4.75
C PRO A 44 -8.61 18.38 -4.45
N PRO A 45 -9.60 18.94 -5.17
CA PRO A 45 -10.99 18.61 -4.96
C PRO A 45 -11.20 17.10 -5.09
N SER A 46 -11.94 16.51 -4.16
CA SER A 46 -12.31 15.10 -4.24
C SER A 46 -13.01 14.87 -5.58
N PRO A 47 -12.64 13.82 -6.34
CA PRO A 47 -13.34 13.51 -7.58
C PRO A 47 -14.83 13.30 -7.26
N SER A 48 -15.70 13.91 -8.08
CA SER A 48 -17.17 13.82 -7.95
C SER A 48 -17.69 12.40 -8.12
N HIS A 49 -16.88 11.51 -8.72
CA HIS A 49 -17.20 10.12 -8.94
C HIS A 49 -16.13 9.23 -8.29
N TYR A 50 -16.58 8.20 -7.58
CA TYR A 50 -15.72 7.11 -7.12
C TYR A 50 -15.11 6.41 -8.33
N THR A 51 -13.86 6.74 -8.65
CA THR A 51 -13.08 6.00 -9.64
C THR A 51 -12.45 4.81 -8.93
N PRO A 52 -12.71 3.56 -9.36
CA PRO A 52 -12.05 2.40 -8.80
C PRO A 52 -10.54 2.61 -8.84
N TRP A 53 -9.85 2.28 -7.74
CA TRP A 53 -8.41 2.40 -7.67
C TRP A 53 -7.75 1.56 -8.78
N GLU A 54 -7.11 2.24 -9.74
CA GLU A 54 -6.42 1.61 -10.85
C GLU A 54 -4.91 1.57 -10.57
N PRO A 55 -4.30 0.37 -10.44
CA PRO A 55 -2.88 0.21 -10.17
C PRO A 55 -1.98 0.90 -11.21
N ALA A 56 -2.45 1.01 -12.46
CA ALA A 56 -1.70 1.60 -13.56
C ALA A 56 -1.73 3.14 -13.56
N LYS A 57 -2.80 3.74 -13.02
CA LYS A 57 -2.95 5.21 -13.00
C LYS A 57 -2.28 5.86 -11.80
N TYR A 58 -2.13 5.12 -10.69
CA TYR A 58 -1.57 5.65 -9.46
C TYR A 58 -0.05 5.44 -9.38
N ASN A 59 0.69 6.34 -10.02
CA ASN A 59 2.14 6.41 -9.86
C ASN A 59 2.51 7.48 -8.81
N ARG A 60 2.87 7.03 -7.59
CA ARG A 60 3.25 7.90 -6.46
C ARG A 60 4.48 8.77 -6.74
N TRP A 61 5.32 8.36 -7.69
CA TRP A 61 6.55 9.06 -8.06
C TRP A 61 6.37 10.02 -9.23
N ARG A 62 5.17 10.11 -9.81
CA ARG A 62 4.89 10.98 -10.96
C ARG A 62 4.85 12.45 -10.55
N GLY A 63 5.53 13.30 -11.29
CA GLY A 63 5.52 14.76 -11.09
C GLY A 63 6.43 15.25 -9.95
N LEU A 64 7.38 14.42 -9.48
CA LEU A 64 8.38 14.84 -8.50
C LEU A 64 9.63 15.41 -9.18
N PRO A 65 10.36 16.35 -8.53
CA PRO A 65 11.62 16.88 -9.04
C PRO A 65 12.64 15.77 -9.30
N GLU A 66 13.44 15.91 -10.35
CA GLU A 66 14.38 14.86 -10.77
C GLU A 66 15.47 14.59 -9.72
N ASP A 67 15.93 15.64 -9.03
CA ASP A 67 16.92 15.51 -7.94
C ASP A 67 16.36 14.69 -6.77
N PHE A 68 15.08 14.89 -6.45
CA PHE A 68 14.37 14.09 -5.45
C PHE A 68 14.25 12.63 -5.92
N LEU A 69 13.95 12.40 -7.20
CA LEU A 69 13.88 11.04 -7.74
C LEU A 69 15.22 10.32 -7.65
N LYS A 70 16.34 11.01 -7.90
CA LYS A 70 17.70 10.46 -7.80
C LYS A 70 18.07 10.15 -6.35
N GLN A 71 17.83 11.09 -5.42
CA GLN A 71 18.12 10.91 -4.00
C GLN A 71 17.37 9.71 -3.42
N TRP A 72 16.09 9.55 -3.77
CA TRP A 72 15.22 8.55 -3.17
C TRP A 72 14.98 7.32 -4.07
N ALA A 73 15.74 7.14 -5.16
CA ALA A 73 15.54 6.02 -6.09
C ALA A 73 15.62 4.65 -5.39
N HIS A 74 16.53 4.51 -4.43
CA HIS A 74 16.75 3.30 -3.63
C HIS A 74 15.66 3.03 -2.59
N PHE A 75 14.72 3.94 -2.41
CA PHE A 75 13.54 3.79 -1.55
C PHE A 75 12.31 3.27 -2.32
N ARG A 76 12.41 3.07 -3.63
CA ARG A 76 11.31 2.56 -4.45
C ARG A 76 11.02 1.11 -4.08
N ALA A 77 9.76 0.86 -3.72
CA ALA A 77 9.30 -0.51 -3.54
C ALA A 77 9.46 -1.29 -4.87
N PRO A 78 9.89 -2.56 -4.82
CA PRO A 78 10.02 -3.38 -6.01
C PRO A 78 8.67 -3.45 -6.74
N LEU A 79 8.71 -3.44 -8.08
CA LEU A 79 7.47 -3.49 -8.84
C LEU A 79 6.72 -4.80 -8.51
N PRO A 80 5.40 -4.73 -8.31
CA PRO A 80 4.59 -5.92 -8.07
C PRO A 80 4.83 -6.93 -9.20
N LEU A 81 5.16 -8.18 -8.83
CA LEU A 81 5.34 -9.26 -9.81
C LEU A 81 4.10 -9.37 -10.70
N MET A 82 4.28 -9.80 -11.96
CA MET A 82 3.18 -9.85 -12.93
C MET A 82 1.96 -10.63 -12.42
N TYR A 83 2.16 -11.70 -11.62
CA TYR A 83 1.05 -12.42 -11.00
C TYR A 83 0.21 -11.54 -10.06
N THR A 84 0.82 -10.65 -9.27
CA THR A 84 0.08 -9.74 -8.38
C THR A 84 -0.70 -8.69 -9.16
N LYS A 85 -0.19 -8.26 -10.33
CA LYS A 85 -0.92 -7.35 -11.22
C LYS A 85 -2.16 -8.03 -11.78
N VAL A 86 -2.03 -9.27 -12.25
CA VAL A 86 -3.16 -10.09 -12.73
C VAL A 86 -4.15 -10.36 -11.60
N LEU A 87 -3.68 -10.75 -10.42
CA LEU A 87 -4.53 -10.98 -9.26
C LEU A 87 -5.28 -9.71 -8.84
N ARG A 88 -4.62 -8.54 -8.85
CA ARG A 88 -5.27 -7.25 -8.58
C ARG A 88 -6.35 -6.94 -9.63
N HIS A 89 -6.07 -7.20 -10.90
CA HIS A 89 -7.05 -7.00 -11.96
C HIS A 89 -8.30 -7.87 -11.75
N ILE A 90 -8.11 -9.16 -11.44
CA ILE A 90 -9.20 -10.09 -11.10
C ILE A 90 -9.95 -9.60 -9.86
N CYS A 91 -9.25 -9.17 -8.82
CA CYS A 91 -9.85 -8.65 -7.58
C CYS A 91 -10.65 -7.35 -7.77
N LEU A 92 -10.43 -6.60 -8.85
CA LEU A 92 -11.22 -5.40 -9.17
C LEU A 92 -12.55 -5.75 -9.85
N THR A 93 -12.68 -6.96 -10.40
CA THR A 93 -13.95 -7.45 -10.95
C THR A 93 -14.87 -7.91 -9.81
N LEU A 94 -16.18 -7.62 -9.92
CA LEU A 94 -17.20 -8.09 -8.96
C LEU A 94 -17.12 -9.60 -8.70
N TRP A 95 -16.79 -10.37 -9.73
CA TRP A 95 -16.61 -11.82 -9.63
C TRP A 95 -15.39 -12.20 -8.77
N GLY A 96 -14.23 -11.57 -8.99
CA GLY A 96 -13.05 -11.80 -8.17
C GLY A 96 -13.26 -11.39 -6.70
N ILE A 97 -13.99 -10.30 -6.44
CA ILE A 97 -14.36 -9.91 -5.07
C ILE A 97 -15.19 -11.01 -4.40
N ARG A 98 -16.20 -11.56 -5.11
CA ARG A 98 -17.02 -12.67 -4.60
C ARG A 98 -16.20 -13.93 -4.36
N CYS A 99 -15.34 -14.32 -5.30
CA CYS A 99 -14.46 -15.48 -5.17
C CYS A 99 -13.51 -15.35 -3.97
N VAL A 100 -12.83 -14.21 -3.82
CA VAL A 100 -11.91 -13.96 -2.70
C VAL A 100 -12.65 -13.98 -1.36
N ARG A 101 -13.87 -13.42 -1.30
CA ARG A 101 -14.71 -13.50 -0.09
C ARG A 101 -15.09 -14.93 0.26
N ALA A 102 -15.50 -15.73 -0.73
CA ALA A 102 -15.83 -17.14 -0.53
C ALA A 102 -14.61 -17.93 -0.03
N ILE A 103 -13.45 -17.80 -0.69
CA ILE A 103 -12.21 -18.49 -0.29
C ILE A 103 -11.81 -18.13 1.15
N ARG A 104 -11.86 -16.84 1.52
CA ARG A 104 -11.57 -16.42 2.90
C ARG A 104 -12.55 -17.01 3.90
N HIS A 105 -13.83 -17.09 3.56
CA HIS A 105 -14.85 -17.68 4.41
C HIS A 105 -14.59 -19.18 4.62
N PHE A 106 -14.39 -19.94 3.53
CA PHE A 106 -14.05 -21.36 3.59
C PHE A 106 -12.80 -21.63 4.43
N LYS A 107 -11.73 -20.85 4.23
CA LYS A 107 -10.48 -21.03 5.00
C LYS A 107 -10.71 -20.80 6.50
N ARG A 108 -11.49 -19.79 6.88
CA ARG A 108 -11.83 -19.52 8.29
C ARG A 108 -12.66 -20.66 8.90
N VAL A 109 -13.64 -21.18 8.15
CA VAL A 109 -14.46 -22.30 8.59
C VAL A 109 -13.62 -23.57 8.79
N ILE A 110 -12.79 -23.91 7.81
CA ILE A 110 -11.89 -25.08 7.89
C ILE A 110 -10.91 -24.97 9.07
N LEU A 111 -10.31 -23.78 9.27
CA LEU A 111 -9.40 -23.57 10.40
C LEU A 111 -10.11 -23.73 11.74
N ARG A 112 -11.34 -23.21 11.88
CA ARG A 112 -12.16 -23.41 13.09
C ARG A 112 -12.50 -24.88 13.31
N ILE A 113 -12.95 -25.60 12.27
CA ILE A 113 -13.26 -27.03 12.37
C ILE A 113 -12.03 -27.83 12.78
N ARG A 114 -10.85 -27.50 12.23
CA ARG A 114 -9.59 -28.14 12.63
C ARG A 114 -9.23 -27.86 14.08
N GLN A 115 -9.39 -26.63 14.57
CA GLN A 115 -9.16 -26.28 15.97
C GLN A 115 -10.10 -27.05 16.91
N PHE A 116 -11.41 -27.07 16.62
CA PHE A 116 -12.38 -27.85 17.40
C PHE A 116 -12.11 -29.37 17.37
N ALA A 117 -11.65 -29.91 16.24
CA ALA A 117 -11.27 -31.32 16.12
C ALA A 117 -9.94 -31.66 16.84
N GLN A 118 -9.12 -30.65 17.15
CA GLN A 118 -7.86 -30.79 17.89
C GLN A 118 -8.11 -30.68 19.40
N GLU A 119 -9.07 -29.84 19.83
CA GLU A 119 -9.53 -29.72 21.22
C GLU A 119 -10.32 -30.95 21.69
N ARG A 120 -11.16 -31.57 20.84
CA ARG A 120 -11.84 -32.84 21.18
C ARG A 120 -10.93 -34.06 21.29
N ARG A 121 -9.66 -33.95 20.89
CA ARG A 121 -8.68 -35.04 20.90
C ARG A 121 -7.71 -34.97 22.09
N ARG A 122 -7.82 -33.95 22.94
CA ARG A 122 -7.15 -33.86 24.25
C ARG A 122 -8.16 -34.17 25.34
#